data_AF-A0A4P7VN18-F1
#
_entry.id   AF-A0A4P7VN18-F1
#
_cell.length_a   1.000
_cell.length_b   1.000
_cell.length_c   1.000
_cell.angle_alpha   90.00
_cell.angle_beta   90.00
_cell.angle_gamma   90.00
#
_symmetry.space_group_name_H-M   'P 1'
#
loop_
_entity.id
_entity.type
_entity.pdbx_description
1 polymer ?
#
loop_
_entity_poly.entity_id
_entity_poly.type
_entity_poly.pdbx_seq_one_letter_code
_entity_poly.pdbx_strand_id
1 'polypeptide(L)'
;MKNLILKNRFCYAIVAALSIVAMTGCSDDNELWDEPEASGPVTIVAQSVDMIEPFSMPEVLSRANDPKNEAEKKINTLHLFFFDKDGQFIKSNADNFKPYIPNVKNFMFVVKDEAYKTMTDVTIVAIANINGTDNESANYFNTAYPDGTVITAGGEIEDGTRINPGETRNPNPCTITSLADLQKWVYAPKLRTAEGTDITQLPKAGMPMIGMLKGVDLSKASGNTIIPMKALMARVDIRVTLDPNQESTDRRLPQLTIKEYGVMNMPTTVPYTMPDTVAKKSTPVLGKGELEKEVKVTLENPIVINKNTHDQDVFTYYTYENIQYPDKGALRADGTPAYKDDVLTFPEGVTTDKEKQRWKPTIAYKDRASAMVLRGSYITHQGLTYEAEFKVFMGQNTIDDFKVKRNHKYVNNITIHGLDYVRNSDDNTYTFDGRVNVKTDNPVYLAIVNERKVDAHASVRPMDVWFLLRENADGTLNEDVDWESEVELTIEDANTSAKWIRMEVIPREEMRILENNKEKFIAGRGARDYFTTDLISKLDMENGMSDTNHQCGWHVTIDGKRDKSRSRVYFYIDENVAPNAQGEILDRIAKVKINT
;
A
#
# COMPACT_ATOMS: atom_id res chain seq x y z
N MET A 1 -21.19 -23.30 -78.72
CA MET A 1 -21.15 -24.73 -78.36
C MET A 1 -20.64 -24.81 -76.93
N LYS A 2 -21.55 -24.89 -75.96
CA LYS A 2 -22.03 -26.11 -75.29
C LYS A 2 -21.06 -26.65 -74.22
N ASN A 3 -21.51 -26.50 -72.96
CA ASN A 3 -21.36 -27.37 -71.80
C ASN A 3 -19.96 -27.55 -71.16
N LEU A 4 -19.79 -27.79 -69.85
CA LEU A 4 -20.55 -27.72 -68.59
C LEU A 4 -19.58 -28.30 -67.51
N ILE A 5 -19.81 -27.98 -66.22
CA ILE A 5 -19.32 -28.66 -64.98
C ILE A 5 -17.96 -28.13 -64.45
N LEU A 6 -17.83 -27.24 -63.44
CA LEU A 6 -18.37 -27.12 -62.06
C LEU A 6 -17.51 -27.84 -60.99
N LYS A 7 -16.71 -27.10 -60.20
CA LYS A 7 -16.87 -26.90 -58.74
C LYS A 7 -15.69 -26.17 -58.06
N ASN A 8 -16.07 -25.15 -57.29
CA ASN A 8 -15.41 -24.52 -56.13
C ASN A 8 -14.05 -23.85 -56.29
N ARG A 9 -14.09 -22.61 -56.78
CA ARG A 9 -13.23 -21.52 -56.31
C ARG A 9 -14.15 -20.38 -55.84
N PHE A 10 -14.16 -20.09 -54.55
CA PHE A 10 -14.80 -18.91 -54.01
C PHE A 10 -13.81 -18.18 -53.10
N CYS A 11 -13.66 -16.89 -53.38
CA CYS A 11 -13.13 -15.82 -52.55
C CYS A 11 -11.62 -15.77 -52.24
N TYR A 12 -10.89 -15.01 -53.07
CA TYR A 12 -9.83 -14.10 -52.62
C TYR A 12 -9.80 -12.88 -53.55
N ALA A 13 -10.42 -11.78 -53.11
CA ALA A 13 -10.07 -10.40 -53.43
C ALA A 13 -11.18 -9.46 -52.90
N ILE A 14 -10.99 -8.95 -51.69
CA ILE A 14 -11.25 -7.57 -51.21
C ILE A 14 -10.71 -7.59 -49.77
N VAL A 15 -9.45 -7.16 -49.59
CA VAL A 15 -8.87 -6.88 -48.27
C VAL A 15 -8.49 -5.41 -48.31
N ALA A 16 -9.48 -4.56 -48.04
CA ALA A 16 -9.33 -3.20 -47.55
C ALA A 16 -10.70 -2.74 -47.04
N ALA A 17 -10.72 -2.28 -45.79
CA ALA A 17 -11.86 -1.71 -45.06
C ALA A 17 -12.95 -2.69 -44.56
N LEU A 18 -12.72 -3.27 -43.37
CA LEU A 18 -13.74 -3.58 -42.36
C LEU A 18 -13.03 -4.01 -41.06
N SER A 19 -12.89 -3.08 -40.12
CA SER A 19 -12.39 -3.34 -38.77
C SER A 19 -13.25 -2.58 -37.77
N ILE A 20 -14.51 -2.99 -37.64
CA ILE A 20 -15.41 -2.57 -36.56
C ILE A 20 -16.20 -3.79 -36.10
N VAL A 21 -16.46 -3.83 -34.79
CA VAL A 21 -17.32 -4.74 -34.01
C VAL A 21 -16.59 -5.93 -33.38
N ALA A 22 -16.11 -5.70 -32.16
CA ALA A 22 -16.03 -6.70 -31.10
C ALA A 22 -16.30 -6.02 -29.75
N MET A 23 -17.54 -5.59 -29.52
CA MET A 23 -18.10 -5.28 -28.20
C MET A 23 -19.61 -5.50 -28.24
N THR A 24 -20.05 -6.69 -27.87
CA THR A 24 -21.35 -6.95 -27.21
C THR A 24 -21.30 -8.34 -26.57
N GLY A 25 -21.38 -8.38 -25.24
CA GLY A 25 -22.09 -9.42 -24.54
C GLY A 25 -23.43 -8.83 -24.10
N CYS A 26 -24.44 -8.91 -24.98
CA CYS A 26 -25.87 -8.81 -24.64
C CYS A 26 -26.38 -10.26 -24.49
N SER A 27 -27.51 -10.62 -23.87
CA SER A 27 -28.81 -10.00 -23.57
C SER A 27 -29.51 -10.89 -22.49
N ASP A 28 -30.68 -10.66 -21.90
CA ASP A 28 -32.01 -10.17 -22.33
C ASP A 28 -32.65 -9.41 -21.12
N ASP A 29 -33.51 -8.39 -21.26
CA ASP A 29 -34.79 -8.41 -21.98
C ASP A 29 -35.06 -7.13 -22.80
N ASN A 30 -35.57 -7.37 -24.01
CA ASN A 30 -36.19 -6.41 -24.91
C ASN A 30 -37.64 -6.16 -24.46
N GLU A 31 -37.99 -4.91 -24.15
CA GLU A 31 -39.30 -4.37 -24.51
C GLU A 31 -39.10 -3.21 -25.49
N LEU A 32 -39.55 -3.48 -26.71
CA LEU A 32 -39.84 -2.62 -27.86
C LEU A 32 -39.62 -1.10 -27.68
N TRP A 33 -38.59 -0.57 -28.33
CA TRP A 33 -38.45 0.87 -28.58
C TRP A 33 -38.77 1.14 -30.04
N ASP A 34 -39.95 1.71 -30.30
CA ASP A 34 -40.29 2.31 -31.58
C ASP A 34 -39.24 3.37 -31.96
N GLU A 35 -38.98 3.52 -33.26
CA GLU A 35 -38.07 4.54 -33.80
C GLU A 35 -38.45 5.94 -33.25
N PRO A 36 -37.52 6.72 -32.65
CA PRO A 36 -37.88 8.01 -32.09
C PRO A 36 -38.18 9.00 -33.21
N GLU A 37 -39.31 9.69 -33.09
CA GLU A 37 -39.63 10.88 -33.89
C GLU A 37 -38.45 11.89 -33.85
N ALA A 38 -38.20 12.56 -34.97
CA ALA A 38 -37.14 13.56 -35.12
C ALA A 38 -37.31 14.81 -34.21
N SER A 39 -38.38 14.88 -33.41
CA SER A 39 -38.51 15.80 -32.28
C SER A 39 -39.01 15.04 -31.05
N GLY A 40 -38.10 14.72 -30.13
CA GLY A 40 -38.40 14.05 -28.88
C GLY A 40 -37.58 14.64 -27.73
N PRO A 41 -37.96 14.39 -26.47
CA PRO A 41 -37.25 14.95 -25.33
C PRO A 41 -35.84 14.37 -25.17
N VAL A 42 -34.89 15.22 -24.75
CA VAL A 42 -33.52 14.78 -24.40
C VAL A 42 -33.55 14.09 -23.05
N THR A 43 -33.00 12.88 -22.96
CA THR A 43 -32.80 12.22 -21.68
C THR A 43 -31.32 12.26 -21.31
N ILE A 44 -30.99 12.93 -20.20
CA ILE A 44 -29.63 12.93 -19.65
C ILE A 44 -29.50 11.75 -18.69
N VAL A 45 -28.53 10.89 -18.95
CA VAL A 45 -28.23 9.70 -18.15
C VAL A 45 -26.82 9.81 -17.60
N ALA A 46 -26.67 9.76 -16.28
CA ALA A 46 -25.37 9.67 -15.63
C ALA A 46 -24.95 8.20 -15.56
N GLN A 47 -23.75 7.86 -16.03
CA GLN A 47 -23.25 6.48 -16.03
C GLN A 47 -21.85 6.40 -15.43
N SER A 48 -21.67 5.56 -14.41
CA SER A 48 -20.36 5.29 -13.80
C SER A 48 -19.43 4.60 -14.81
N VAL A 49 -18.22 5.13 -14.96
CA VAL A 49 -17.15 4.46 -15.72
C VAL A 49 -16.33 3.55 -14.80
N ASP A 50 -15.72 2.50 -15.34
CA ASP A 50 -14.84 1.63 -14.56
C ASP A 50 -13.59 2.37 -14.04
N MET A 51 -12.98 1.82 -13.00
CA MET A 51 -11.70 2.32 -12.50
C MET A 51 -10.56 1.93 -13.44
N ILE A 52 -9.52 2.75 -13.45
CA ILE A 52 -8.31 2.49 -14.23
C ILE A 52 -7.28 1.79 -13.33
N GLU A 53 -6.77 0.65 -13.76
CA GLU A 53 -5.62 0.01 -13.10
C GLU A 53 -4.33 0.73 -13.55
N PRO A 54 -3.49 1.22 -12.62
CA PRO A 54 -2.24 1.90 -12.96
C PRO A 54 -1.13 0.94 -13.40
N PHE A 55 -1.30 -0.37 -13.18
CA PHE A 55 -0.32 -1.42 -13.49
C PHE A 55 -0.92 -2.49 -14.39
N SER A 56 -0.27 -2.80 -15.51
CA SER A 56 -0.32 -4.12 -16.14
C SER A 56 1.03 -4.79 -15.85
N MET A 57 1.11 -5.67 -14.85
CA MET A 57 2.34 -6.45 -14.64
C MET A 57 2.57 -7.42 -15.81
N PRO A 58 3.83 -7.73 -16.20
CA PRO A 58 4.11 -8.60 -17.35
C PRO A 58 3.79 -10.09 -17.16
N GLU A 59 3.44 -10.57 -15.97
CA GLU A 59 3.17 -11.98 -15.72
C GLU A 59 1.85 -12.16 -14.98
N VAL A 60 0.79 -12.23 -15.79
CA VAL A 60 -0.44 -13.04 -15.75
C VAL A 60 -1.46 -12.22 -16.52
N LEU A 61 -1.44 -12.40 -17.83
CA LEU A 61 -2.49 -11.95 -18.74
C LEU A 61 -3.74 -12.81 -18.47
N SER A 62 -4.57 -12.40 -17.53
CA SER A 62 -6.01 -12.45 -17.78
C SER A 62 -6.47 -11.01 -17.95
N ARG A 63 -6.90 -10.66 -19.17
CA ARG A 63 -7.58 -9.39 -19.48
C ARG A 63 -8.99 -9.32 -18.86
N ALA A 64 -9.16 -9.88 -17.66
CA ALA A 64 -10.33 -9.62 -16.86
C ALA A 64 -10.01 -8.37 -16.05
N ASN A 65 -10.30 -7.20 -16.62
CA ASN A 65 -10.52 -6.00 -15.79
C ASN A 65 -11.49 -6.46 -14.71
N ASP A 66 -11.07 -6.53 -13.45
CA ASP A 66 -11.99 -6.73 -12.34
C ASP A 66 -12.77 -5.41 -12.22
N PRO A 67 -13.99 -5.36 -12.79
CA PRO A 67 -14.69 -4.12 -13.04
C PRO A 67 -15.23 -3.58 -11.72
N LYS A 68 -15.71 -2.33 -11.72
CA LYS A 68 -16.44 -1.85 -10.54
C LYS A 68 -17.59 -2.81 -10.23
N ASN A 69 -17.73 -3.17 -8.96
CA ASN A 69 -18.88 -3.91 -8.47
C ASN A 69 -20.14 -3.03 -8.51
N GLU A 70 -21.30 -3.63 -8.30
CA GLU A 70 -22.58 -2.92 -8.39
C GLU A 70 -22.68 -1.75 -7.39
N ALA A 71 -22.14 -1.89 -6.17
CA ALA A 71 -22.14 -0.81 -5.19
C ALA A 71 -21.24 0.37 -5.62
N GLU A 72 -20.11 0.09 -6.26
CA GLU A 72 -19.19 1.09 -6.82
C GLU A 72 -19.77 1.79 -8.06
N LYS A 73 -20.66 1.12 -8.81
CA LYS A 73 -21.36 1.68 -9.98
C LYS A 73 -22.60 2.48 -9.60
N LYS A 74 -23.22 2.17 -8.45
CA LYS A 74 -24.50 2.73 -8.03
C LYS A 74 -24.45 4.25 -7.85
N ILE A 75 -25.36 4.94 -8.53
CA ILE A 75 -25.66 6.36 -8.31
C ILE A 75 -26.93 6.41 -7.45
N ASN A 76 -26.83 7.00 -6.26
CA ASN A 76 -27.92 7.16 -5.30
C ASN A 76 -28.45 8.60 -5.26
N THR A 77 -27.58 9.58 -5.51
CA THR A 77 -27.92 11.00 -5.62
C THR A 77 -27.26 11.61 -6.84
N LEU A 78 -27.92 12.59 -7.47
CA LEU A 78 -27.42 13.24 -8.68
C LEU A 78 -27.80 14.73 -8.70
N HIS A 79 -26.79 15.56 -8.91
CA HIS A 79 -26.87 17.01 -9.07
C HIS A 79 -26.42 17.37 -10.48
N LEU A 80 -27.21 18.18 -11.20
CA LEU A 80 -26.88 18.62 -12.55
C LEU A 80 -26.73 20.14 -12.60
N PHE A 81 -25.69 20.61 -13.27
CA PHE A 81 -25.43 22.02 -13.57
C PHE A 81 -25.36 22.22 -15.08
N PHE A 82 -25.96 23.30 -15.55
CA PHE A 82 -26.04 23.66 -16.95
C PHE A 82 -25.43 25.04 -17.18
N PHE A 83 -24.36 25.08 -17.98
CA PHE A 83 -23.64 26.29 -18.33
C PHE A 83 -23.68 26.54 -19.83
N ASP A 84 -23.70 27.82 -20.22
CA ASP A 84 -23.55 28.24 -21.60
C ASP A 84 -22.10 28.13 -22.09
N LYS A 85 -21.87 28.51 -23.36
CA LYS A 85 -20.55 28.52 -24.01
C LYS A 85 -19.50 29.37 -23.29
N ASP A 86 -19.93 30.39 -22.54
CA ASP A 86 -19.06 31.32 -21.80
C ASP A 86 -18.87 30.85 -20.34
N GLY A 87 -19.44 29.71 -19.97
CA GLY A 87 -19.36 29.12 -18.64
C GLY A 87 -20.28 29.80 -17.62
N GLN A 88 -21.24 30.61 -18.05
CA GLN A 88 -22.25 31.21 -17.16
C GLN A 88 -23.44 30.27 -17.03
N PHE A 89 -24.23 30.40 -15.96
CA PHE A 89 -25.48 29.67 -15.89
C PHE A 89 -26.40 30.01 -17.06
N ILE A 90 -26.99 28.98 -17.65
CA ILE A 90 -27.91 29.15 -18.77
C ILE A 90 -29.12 29.97 -18.32
N LYS A 91 -29.52 30.93 -19.18
CA LYS A 91 -30.77 31.65 -19.08
C LYS A 91 -31.82 30.97 -19.95
N SER A 92 -32.90 30.50 -19.31
CA SER A 92 -34.05 29.91 -20.00
C SER A 92 -35.12 30.97 -20.21
N ASN A 93 -35.82 30.90 -21.34
CA ASN A 93 -36.99 31.72 -21.63
C ASN A 93 -38.29 31.12 -21.05
N ALA A 94 -38.25 29.90 -20.50
CA ALA A 94 -39.38 29.31 -19.78
C ALA A 94 -39.16 29.38 -18.26
N ASP A 95 -40.22 29.78 -17.55
CA ASP A 95 -40.25 30.04 -16.11
C ASP A 95 -39.88 28.83 -15.23
N ASN A 96 -39.94 27.62 -15.78
CA ASN A 96 -39.83 26.37 -15.01
C ASN A 96 -38.47 25.67 -15.06
N PHE A 97 -37.51 26.14 -15.87
CA PHE A 97 -36.15 25.57 -15.87
C PHE A 97 -35.21 26.35 -14.97
N LYS A 98 -34.48 25.62 -14.13
CA LYS A 98 -33.39 26.17 -13.33
C LYS A 98 -32.05 25.55 -13.78
N PRO A 99 -30.98 26.35 -13.89
CA PRO A 99 -29.68 25.91 -14.41
C PRO A 99 -28.94 24.97 -13.43
N TYR A 100 -29.39 24.87 -12.18
CA TYR A 100 -28.98 23.83 -11.25
C TYR A 100 -30.20 23.00 -10.84
N ILE A 101 -30.07 21.68 -10.95
CA ILE A 101 -31.10 20.71 -10.63
C ILE A 101 -30.58 19.79 -9.51
N PRO A 102 -31.07 19.97 -8.27
CA PRO A 102 -30.74 19.11 -7.15
C PRO A 102 -31.51 17.79 -7.22
N ASN A 103 -30.92 16.71 -6.69
CA ASN A 103 -31.59 15.45 -6.38
C ASN A 103 -32.45 14.90 -7.53
N VAL A 104 -31.86 14.77 -8.72
CA VAL A 104 -32.52 14.25 -9.92
C VAL A 104 -33.09 12.86 -9.65
N LYS A 105 -34.42 12.75 -9.67
CA LYS A 105 -35.15 11.49 -9.45
C LYS A 105 -34.92 10.54 -10.62
N ASN A 106 -34.83 9.23 -10.32
CA ASN A 106 -34.58 8.16 -11.30
C ASN A 106 -33.28 8.33 -12.11
N PHE A 107 -32.38 9.25 -11.72
CA PHE A 107 -31.09 9.52 -12.38
C PHE A 107 -31.20 9.83 -13.89
N MET A 108 -32.40 10.22 -14.30
CA MET A 108 -32.78 10.58 -15.65
C MET A 108 -33.43 11.95 -15.59
N PHE A 109 -32.86 12.92 -16.30
CA PHE A 109 -33.52 14.21 -16.48
C PHE A 109 -34.03 14.31 -17.90
N VAL A 110 -35.35 14.48 -18.04
CA VAL A 110 -36.03 14.59 -19.32
C VAL A 110 -36.31 16.05 -19.61
N VAL A 111 -35.68 16.58 -20.65
CA VAL A 111 -35.86 17.97 -21.09
C VAL A 111 -37.12 18.03 -21.96
N LYS A 112 -38.25 18.51 -21.39
CA LYS A 112 -39.55 18.63 -22.07
C LYS A 112 -40.01 20.09 -22.16
N ASP A 113 -39.41 20.93 -23.00
CA ASP A 113 -39.99 22.27 -23.23
C ASP A 113 -39.46 23.00 -24.48
N GLU A 114 -40.19 24.00 -24.95
CA GLU A 114 -39.76 24.98 -25.96
C GLU A 114 -38.61 25.88 -25.48
N ALA A 115 -38.37 25.89 -24.16
CA ALA A 115 -37.35 26.68 -23.47
C ALA A 115 -35.91 26.47 -23.97
N TYR A 116 -35.62 25.28 -24.52
CA TYR A 116 -34.26 24.81 -24.82
C TYR A 116 -33.93 24.81 -26.32
N LYS A 117 -34.88 25.22 -27.19
CA LYS A 117 -34.70 25.24 -28.66
C LYS A 117 -33.59 26.19 -29.13
N THR A 118 -33.07 27.07 -28.26
CA THR A 118 -31.97 27.99 -28.57
C THR A 118 -30.67 27.63 -27.84
N MET A 119 -30.65 26.55 -27.06
CA MET A 119 -29.53 26.18 -26.18
C MET A 119 -28.56 25.21 -26.87
N THR A 120 -27.73 25.77 -27.74
CA THR A 120 -26.61 25.09 -28.40
C THR A 120 -25.31 25.31 -27.61
N ASP A 121 -24.37 24.36 -27.67
CA ASP A 121 -23.04 24.47 -27.05
C ASP A 121 -23.08 24.57 -25.51
N VAL A 122 -23.89 23.71 -24.90
CA VAL A 122 -24.08 23.63 -23.45
C VAL A 122 -23.01 22.75 -22.80
N THR A 123 -22.50 23.20 -21.67
CA THR A 123 -21.69 22.37 -20.75
C THR A 123 -22.59 21.85 -19.63
N ILE A 124 -22.66 20.53 -19.50
CA ILE A 124 -23.42 19.85 -18.44
C ILE A 124 -22.42 19.22 -17.47
N VAL A 125 -22.53 19.55 -16.18
CA VAL A 125 -21.73 18.94 -15.12
C VAL A 125 -22.64 18.15 -14.20
N ALA A 126 -22.28 16.91 -13.93
CA ALA A 126 -22.98 16.01 -13.03
C ALA A 126 -22.12 15.69 -11.81
N ILE A 127 -22.70 15.76 -10.61
CA ILE A 127 -22.05 15.38 -9.35
C ILE A 127 -22.97 14.41 -8.62
N ALA A 128 -22.42 13.28 -8.16
CA ALA A 128 -23.20 12.20 -7.56
C ALA A 128 -22.62 11.75 -6.21
N ASN A 129 -23.49 11.21 -5.35
CA ASN A 129 -23.16 10.51 -4.11
C ASN A 129 -22.31 11.32 -3.12
N ILE A 130 -22.52 12.63 -3.06
CA ILE A 130 -21.88 13.52 -2.09
C ILE A 130 -22.58 13.41 -0.73
N ASN A 131 -21.80 13.40 0.36
CA ASN A 131 -22.31 13.15 1.72
C ASN A 131 -21.90 14.22 2.76
N GLY A 132 -21.57 15.44 2.32
CA GLY A 132 -21.03 16.50 3.19
C GLY A 132 -21.97 17.06 4.25
N THR A 133 -23.22 16.58 4.38
CA THR A 133 -24.19 17.09 5.38
C THR A 133 -25.10 15.99 5.95
N ASP A 134 -25.62 16.18 7.16
CA ASP A 134 -26.61 15.31 7.82
C ASP A 134 -28.02 15.42 7.22
N ASN A 135 -28.27 16.42 6.36
CA ASN A 135 -29.57 16.61 5.77
C ASN A 135 -29.65 16.02 4.36
N GLU A 136 -30.04 14.76 4.26
CA GLU A 136 -30.25 14.05 2.98
C GLU A 136 -31.31 14.73 2.06
N SER A 137 -32.16 15.60 2.64
CA SER A 137 -33.17 16.37 1.92
C SER A 137 -32.70 17.77 1.48
N ALA A 138 -31.50 18.20 1.89
CA ALA A 138 -31.02 19.53 1.59
C ALA A 138 -30.41 19.62 0.18
N ASN A 139 -30.53 20.81 -0.41
CA ASN A 139 -29.65 21.20 -1.50
C ASN A 139 -28.22 21.23 -0.97
N TYR A 140 -27.31 20.57 -1.66
CA TYR A 140 -25.90 20.51 -1.30
C TYR A 140 -25.15 21.78 -1.74
N PHE A 141 -25.59 22.45 -2.80
CA PHE A 141 -24.88 23.57 -3.39
C PHE A 141 -25.61 24.90 -3.21
N ASN A 142 -24.89 25.93 -2.74
CA ASN A 142 -25.36 27.30 -2.78
C ASN A 142 -25.23 27.83 -4.21
N THR A 143 -26.31 28.36 -4.77
CA THR A 143 -26.31 28.93 -6.13
C THR A 143 -27.07 30.24 -6.16
N ALA A 144 -26.60 31.17 -6.98
CA ALA A 144 -27.33 32.40 -7.29
C ALA A 144 -27.56 32.46 -8.80
N TYR A 145 -28.83 32.55 -9.20
CA TYR A 145 -29.24 32.56 -10.59
C TYR A 145 -29.26 33.99 -11.15
N PRO A 146 -29.13 34.15 -12.48
CA PRO A 146 -29.15 35.46 -13.10
C PRO A 146 -30.47 36.24 -12.93
N ASP A 147 -31.57 35.57 -12.58
CA ASP A 147 -32.87 36.17 -12.27
C ASP A 147 -32.97 36.71 -10.82
N GLY A 148 -31.89 36.60 -10.04
CA GLY A 148 -31.85 37.00 -8.63
C GLY A 148 -32.32 35.92 -7.65
N THR A 149 -32.78 34.75 -8.15
CA THR A 149 -33.11 33.61 -7.28
C THR A 149 -31.84 33.08 -6.62
N VAL A 150 -31.85 32.98 -5.29
CA VAL A 150 -30.77 32.34 -4.53
C VAL A 150 -31.29 31.02 -3.99
N ILE A 151 -30.64 29.92 -4.38
CA ILE A 151 -30.80 28.64 -3.70
C ILE A 151 -29.73 28.58 -2.62
N THR A 152 -30.15 28.73 -1.37
CA THR A 152 -29.30 28.40 -0.23
C THR A 152 -29.38 26.91 0.03
N ALA A 153 -28.22 26.26 0.04
CA ALA A 153 -28.04 24.91 0.51
C ALA A 153 -28.43 24.85 1.99
N GLY A 154 -29.30 23.90 2.34
CA GLY A 154 -29.42 23.46 3.73
C GLY A 154 -28.29 22.52 4.14
N GLY A 155 -27.43 22.13 3.18
CA GLY A 155 -26.26 21.28 3.35
C GLY A 155 -24.96 22.08 3.35
N GLU A 156 -24.01 21.64 4.17
CA GLU A 156 -22.72 22.29 4.42
C GLU A 156 -21.70 21.92 3.35
N ILE A 157 -21.85 22.44 2.13
CA ILE A 157 -20.75 22.39 1.16
C ILE A 157 -19.94 23.67 1.23
N GLU A 158 -18.70 23.48 1.66
CA GLU A 158 -17.77 24.49 2.14
C GLU A 158 -16.76 24.90 1.07
N ASP A 159 -16.11 26.07 1.20
CA ASP A 159 -14.96 26.49 0.36
C ASP A 159 -13.68 25.67 0.70
N GLY A 160 -13.85 24.36 0.88
CA GLY A 160 -12.81 23.39 1.18
C GLY A 160 -12.18 23.47 2.58
N THR A 161 -12.66 24.35 3.46
CA THR A 161 -12.45 24.19 4.90
C THR A 161 -13.45 23.17 5.44
N ARG A 162 -13.13 22.45 6.52
CA ARG A 162 -14.16 21.85 7.36
C ARG A 162 -14.65 22.89 8.36
N ILE A 163 -15.94 22.82 8.71
CA ILE A 163 -16.48 23.47 9.90
C ILE A 163 -15.63 23.05 11.10
N ASN A 164 -15.06 24.03 11.80
CA ASN A 164 -14.27 23.75 12.99
C ASN A 164 -15.16 23.10 14.07
N PRO A 165 -14.60 22.24 14.95
CA PRO A 165 -15.36 21.73 16.09
C PRO A 165 -16.02 22.86 16.90
N GLY A 166 -17.36 22.88 16.93
CA GLY A 166 -18.16 23.89 17.64
C GLY A 166 -18.77 24.99 16.76
N GLU A 167 -18.40 25.07 15.48
CA GLU A 167 -19.11 25.86 14.48
C GLU A 167 -20.32 25.07 13.96
N THR A 168 -21.43 25.76 13.65
CA THR A 168 -22.66 25.13 13.12
C THR A 168 -22.86 25.40 11.64
N ARG A 169 -22.02 26.24 11.03
CA ARG A 169 -21.96 26.59 9.60
C ARG A 169 -20.59 27.15 9.25
N ASN A 170 -20.13 26.91 8.03
CA ASN A 170 -18.94 27.57 7.49
C ASN A 170 -19.18 29.09 7.37
N PRO A 171 -18.26 29.95 7.86
CA PRO A 171 -18.37 31.40 7.69
C PRO A 171 -18.27 31.89 6.24
N ASN A 172 -17.71 31.10 5.31
CA ASN A 172 -17.45 31.41 3.90
C ASN A 172 -17.95 30.28 2.95
N PRO A 173 -19.26 30.08 2.78
CA PRO A 173 -19.78 29.08 1.84
C PRO A 173 -19.48 29.45 0.37
N CYS A 174 -19.06 28.47 -0.43
CA CYS A 174 -18.86 28.67 -1.87
C CYS A 174 -20.23 28.80 -2.58
N THR A 175 -20.47 29.95 -3.23
CA THR A 175 -21.66 30.17 -4.05
C THR A 175 -21.32 29.98 -5.52
N ILE A 176 -21.95 29.01 -6.15
CA ILE A 176 -21.72 28.70 -7.56
C ILE A 176 -22.62 29.58 -8.40
N THR A 177 -22.01 30.43 -9.26
CA THR A 177 -22.72 31.26 -10.24
C THR A 177 -22.27 30.98 -11.68
N SER A 178 -21.13 30.30 -11.82
CA SER A 178 -20.48 29.98 -13.08
C SER A 178 -19.74 28.65 -13.00
N LEU A 179 -19.33 28.12 -14.16
CA LEU A 179 -18.48 26.94 -14.26
C LEU A 179 -17.14 27.16 -13.54
N ALA A 180 -16.61 28.38 -13.62
CA ALA A 180 -15.35 28.75 -12.95
C ALA A 180 -15.48 28.68 -11.42
N ASP A 181 -16.64 29.03 -10.86
CA ASP A 181 -16.89 28.88 -9.42
C ASP A 181 -17.02 27.40 -9.05
N LEU A 182 -17.75 26.62 -9.85
CA LEU A 182 -17.87 25.18 -9.65
C LEU A 182 -16.51 24.45 -9.74
N GLN A 183 -15.59 24.93 -10.59
CA GLN A 183 -14.25 24.36 -10.72
C GLN A 183 -13.32 24.68 -9.53
N LYS A 184 -13.65 25.70 -8.74
CA LYS A 184 -12.95 26.02 -7.47
C LYS A 184 -13.51 25.21 -6.30
N TRP A 185 -14.70 24.62 -6.45
CA TRP A 185 -15.32 23.82 -5.42
C TRP A 185 -14.40 22.68 -4.94
N VAL A 186 -14.39 22.48 -3.63
CA VAL A 186 -13.69 21.39 -2.97
C VAL A 186 -14.69 20.57 -2.19
N TYR A 187 -14.72 19.28 -2.46
CA TYR A 187 -15.56 18.33 -1.77
C TYR A 187 -14.98 18.00 -0.39
N ALA A 188 -15.72 18.27 0.68
CA ALA A 188 -15.41 17.87 2.04
C ALA A 188 -16.35 16.73 2.48
N PRO A 189 -15.97 15.46 2.28
CA PRO A 189 -16.77 14.33 2.75
C PRO A 189 -16.84 14.28 4.27
N LYS A 190 -17.96 13.73 4.77
CA LYS A 190 -18.01 13.25 6.15
C LYS A 190 -16.93 12.19 6.37
N LEU A 191 -16.34 12.24 7.55
CA LEU A 191 -15.41 11.21 7.99
C LEU A 191 -16.12 9.86 8.13
N ARG A 192 -15.41 8.79 7.79
CA ARG A 192 -15.90 7.41 7.96
C ARG A 192 -16.36 7.13 9.38
N THR A 193 -15.53 7.53 10.34
CA THR A 193 -15.80 7.43 11.78
C THR A 193 -17.08 8.16 12.19
N ALA A 194 -17.33 9.36 11.65
CA ALA A 194 -18.56 10.13 11.90
C ALA A 194 -19.80 9.49 11.25
N GLU A 195 -19.64 8.82 10.12
CA GLU A 195 -20.73 8.06 9.48
C GLU A 195 -21.04 6.73 10.18
N GLY A 196 -20.20 6.27 11.11
CA GLY A 196 -20.33 4.95 11.73
C GLY A 196 -20.08 3.79 10.74
N THR A 197 -19.20 4.02 9.75
CA THR A 197 -18.69 3.01 8.82
C THR A 197 -17.17 3.08 8.78
N ASP A 198 -16.51 2.13 8.13
CA ASP A 198 -15.05 2.09 8.03
C ASP A 198 -14.58 2.30 6.58
N ILE A 199 -13.28 2.29 6.39
CA ILE A 199 -12.62 2.49 5.10
C ILE A 199 -12.76 1.29 4.14
N THR A 200 -13.21 0.12 4.61
CA THR A 200 -13.47 -1.05 3.76
C THR A 200 -14.79 -0.93 3.02
N GLN A 201 -15.61 0.07 3.40
CA GLN A 201 -16.89 0.35 2.80
C GLN A 201 -16.89 1.70 2.07
N LEU A 202 -17.82 1.82 1.11
CA LEU A 202 -18.14 3.09 0.47
C LEU A 202 -18.81 4.04 1.47
N PRO A 203 -18.84 5.36 1.20
CA PRO A 203 -19.67 6.26 2.01
C PRO A 203 -21.12 5.81 1.98
N LYS A 204 -21.91 6.19 2.99
CA LYS A 204 -23.34 5.83 3.03
C LYS A 204 -24.10 6.34 1.80
N ALA A 205 -23.69 7.50 1.26
CA ALA A 205 -24.24 8.04 0.02
C ALA A 205 -23.83 7.26 -1.26
N GLY A 206 -22.89 6.31 -1.17
CA GLY A 206 -22.27 5.62 -2.30
C GLY A 206 -20.94 6.27 -2.73
N MET A 207 -20.32 5.73 -3.79
CA MET A 207 -19.06 6.25 -4.31
C MET A 207 -19.25 7.65 -4.92
N PRO A 208 -18.59 8.71 -4.42
CA PRO A 208 -18.72 10.07 -4.95
C PRO A 208 -18.14 10.16 -6.35
N MET A 209 -18.86 10.80 -7.27
CA MET A 209 -18.46 10.88 -8.68
C MET A 209 -18.70 12.25 -9.29
N ILE A 210 -17.94 12.55 -10.34
CA ILE A 210 -18.13 13.75 -11.16
C ILE A 210 -18.01 13.41 -12.65
N GLY A 211 -18.86 14.03 -13.46
CA GLY A 211 -18.85 13.91 -14.91
C GLY A 211 -19.11 15.25 -15.56
N MET A 212 -18.58 15.44 -16.78
CA MET A 212 -18.79 16.66 -17.56
C MET A 212 -18.92 16.31 -19.03
N LEU A 213 -19.89 16.93 -19.69
CA LEU A 213 -20.03 16.98 -21.14
C LEU A 213 -19.95 18.44 -21.59
N LYS A 214 -19.30 18.68 -22.73
CA LYS A 214 -19.18 20.00 -23.36
C LYS A 214 -19.77 19.94 -24.76
N GLY A 215 -20.23 21.07 -25.28
CA GLY A 215 -20.72 21.16 -26.65
C GLY A 215 -22.06 20.45 -26.88
N VAL A 216 -22.86 20.27 -25.84
CA VAL A 216 -24.15 19.59 -25.96
C VAL A 216 -25.14 20.53 -26.65
N ASP A 217 -25.74 20.07 -27.74
CA ASP A 217 -26.83 20.77 -28.42
C ASP A 217 -28.18 20.24 -27.91
N LEU A 218 -28.75 20.92 -26.91
CA LEU A 218 -30.05 20.56 -26.33
C LEU A 218 -31.23 20.88 -27.27
N SER A 219 -31.00 21.66 -28.34
CA SER A 219 -32.04 22.04 -29.30
C SER A 219 -32.32 20.99 -30.37
N LYS A 220 -31.36 20.09 -30.62
CA LYS A 220 -31.41 19.07 -31.68
C LYS A 220 -31.41 17.64 -31.17
N ALA A 221 -31.23 17.44 -29.87
CA ALA A 221 -31.06 16.11 -29.32
C ALA A 221 -32.41 15.38 -29.23
N SER A 222 -32.53 14.26 -29.92
CA SER A 222 -33.46 13.18 -29.58
C SER A 222 -32.63 11.99 -29.07
N GLY A 223 -33.09 11.34 -28.00
CA GLY A 223 -32.41 10.17 -27.40
C GLY A 223 -31.61 10.44 -26.12
N ASN A 224 -30.71 9.51 -25.79
CA ASN A 224 -29.98 9.50 -24.52
C ASN A 224 -28.62 10.19 -24.66
N THR A 225 -28.38 11.21 -23.83
CA THR A 225 -27.06 11.84 -23.65
C THR A 225 -26.42 11.27 -22.39
N ILE A 226 -25.33 10.53 -22.55
CA ILE A 226 -24.65 9.83 -21.45
C ILE A 226 -23.51 10.69 -20.90
N ILE A 227 -23.57 11.03 -19.62
CA ILE A 227 -22.48 11.70 -18.90
C ILE A 227 -21.59 10.64 -18.26
N PRO A 228 -20.30 10.53 -18.66
CA PRO A 228 -19.37 9.59 -18.04
C PRO A 228 -18.95 10.10 -16.65
N MET A 229 -19.33 9.38 -15.61
CA MET A 229 -19.08 9.70 -14.21
C MET A 229 -17.81 9.02 -13.71
N LYS A 230 -16.80 9.80 -13.35
CA LYS A 230 -15.54 9.32 -12.76
C LYS A 230 -15.59 9.45 -11.25
N ALA A 231 -15.12 8.42 -10.54
CA ALA A 231 -15.04 8.46 -9.09
C ALA A 231 -14.07 9.55 -8.61
N LEU A 232 -14.39 10.16 -7.48
CA LEU A 232 -13.50 11.04 -6.71
C LEU A 232 -12.61 10.25 -5.72
N MET A 233 -12.77 8.93 -5.70
CA MET A 233 -12.05 7.99 -4.83
C MET A 233 -11.21 7.01 -5.65
N ALA A 234 -10.27 6.37 -4.99
CA ALA A 234 -9.56 5.19 -5.44
C ALA A 234 -9.95 3.97 -4.60
N ARG A 235 -9.87 2.78 -5.19
CA ARG A 235 -9.87 1.51 -4.46
C ARG A 235 -8.45 1.00 -4.35
N VAL A 236 -8.09 0.45 -3.21
CA VAL A 236 -6.79 -0.20 -3.00
C VAL A 236 -7.05 -1.60 -2.49
N ASP A 237 -6.47 -2.57 -3.19
CA ASP A 237 -6.49 -3.98 -2.87
C ASP A 237 -5.05 -4.40 -2.56
N ILE A 238 -4.81 -4.96 -1.37
CA ILE A 238 -3.50 -5.46 -0.96
C ILE A 238 -3.60 -6.95 -0.70
N ARG A 239 -2.78 -7.73 -1.41
CA ARG A 239 -2.56 -9.15 -1.14
C ARG A 239 -1.22 -9.31 -0.44
N VAL A 240 -1.20 -10.12 0.61
CA VAL A 240 0.03 -10.42 1.34
C VAL A 240 0.31 -11.89 1.21
N THR A 241 1.54 -12.22 0.82
CA THR A 241 2.04 -13.59 0.69
C THR A 241 3.32 -13.72 1.50
N LEU A 242 3.50 -14.87 2.15
CA LEU A 242 4.73 -15.21 2.84
C LEU A 242 5.52 -16.19 1.96
N ASP A 243 6.67 -15.78 1.45
CA ASP A 243 7.60 -16.61 0.67
C ASP A 243 8.93 -16.68 1.43
N PRO A 244 8.99 -17.47 2.50
CA PRO A 244 10.07 -17.33 3.46
C PRO A 244 11.38 -17.90 2.92
N ASN A 245 12.48 -17.18 3.12
CA ASN A 245 13.82 -17.67 2.77
C ASN A 245 14.24 -18.88 3.62
N GLN A 246 13.64 -19.05 4.80
CA GLN A 246 13.94 -20.10 5.77
C GLN A 246 12.64 -20.64 6.36
N GLU A 247 12.53 -21.96 6.53
CA GLU A 247 11.33 -22.62 7.05
C GLU A 247 11.65 -23.52 8.24
N SER A 248 10.75 -23.79 9.18
CA SER A 248 10.96 -24.81 10.21
C SER A 248 11.18 -26.21 9.61
N THR A 249 11.74 -27.16 10.37
CA THR A 249 11.98 -28.54 9.91
C THR A 249 10.69 -29.24 9.48
N ASP A 250 9.59 -28.97 10.20
CA ASP A 250 8.25 -29.47 9.86
C ASP A 250 7.54 -28.62 8.79
N ARG A 251 8.20 -27.59 8.27
CA ARG A 251 7.74 -26.69 7.20
C ARG A 251 6.46 -25.92 7.53
N ARG A 252 6.14 -25.75 8.82
CA ARG A 252 4.95 -24.99 9.27
C ARG A 252 5.22 -23.51 9.52
N LEU A 253 6.45 -23.16 9.87
CA LEU A 253 6.87 -21.78 10.15
C LEU A 253 7.81 -21.29 9.05
N PRO A 254 7.90 -19.98 8.81
CA PRO A 254 7.27 -18.88 9.57
C PRO A 254 5.78 -18.70 9.29
N GLN A 255 5.13 -17.94 10.18
CA GLN A 255 3.72 -17.57 10.09
C GLN A 255 3.52 -16.11 10.52
N LEU A 256 2.69 -15.37 9.80
CA LEU A 256 2.24 -14.02 10.15
C LEU A 256 0.75 -14.06 10.49
N THR A 257 0.35 -13.46 11.62
CA THR A 257 -1.06 -13.36 12.03
C THR A 257 -1.44 -11.89 12.16
N ILE A 258 -2.22 -11.37 11.20
CA ILE A 258 -2.64 -9.97 11.14
C ILE A 258 -3.94 -9.80 11.93
N LYS A 259 -3.96 -8.85 12.87
CA LYS A 259 -5.12 -8.57 13.74
C LYS A 259 -5.73 -7.19 13.49
N GLU A 260 -4.90 -6.24 13.09
CA GLU A 260 -5.28 -4.86 12.82
C GLU A 260 -4.56 -4.40 11.56
N TYR A 261 -5.17 -3.50 10.81
CA TYR A 261 -4.45 -2.67 9.87
C TYR A 261 -4.92 -1.22 9.92
N GLY A 262 -4.14 -0.30 9.37
CA GLY A 262 -4.48 1.11 9.29
C GLY A 262 -4.15 1.69 7.93
N VAL A 263 -4.83 2.78 7.58
CA VAL A 263 -4.52 3.59 6.40
C VAL A 263 -4.09 4.98 6.86
N MET A 264 -2.89 5.36 6.47
CA MET A 264 -2.28 6.62 6.85
C MET A 264 -2.54 7.72 5.83
N ASN A 265 -2.57 8.95 6.34
CA ASN A 265 -2.57 10.17 5.55
C ASN A 265 -3.72 10.22 4.53
N MET A 266 -4.92 9.84 4.96
CA MET A 266 -6.11 9.89 4.11
C MET A 266 -6.60 11.34 3.96
N PRO A 267 -6.80 11.84 2.73
CA PRO A 267 -7.35 13.17 2.52
C PRO A 267 -8.75 13.32 3.09
N THR A 268 -9.01 14.43 3.77
CA THR A 268 -10.34 14.79 4.27
C THR A 268 -11.13 15.66 3.29
N THR A 269 -10.49 16.11 2.21
CA THR A 269 -11.07 16.96 1.17
C THR A 269 -10.56 16.55 -0.22
N VAL A 270 -11.34 16.85 -1.26
CA VAL A 270 -11.05 16.50 -2.66
C VAL A 270 -11.34 17.68 -3.58
N PRO A 271 -10.35 18.24 -4.29
CA PRO A 271 -10.60 19.34 -5.21
C PRO A 271 -11.40 18.87 -6.45
N TYR A 272 -12.21 19.76 -7.05
CA TYR A 272 -12.88 19.47 -8.33
C TYR A 272 -11.87 19.07 -9.40
N THR A 273 -10.83 19.88 -9.58
CA THR A 273 -9.77 19.64 -10.57
C THR A 273 -8.65 18.82 -9.96
N MET A 274 -8.13 17.87 -10.74
CA MET A 274 -6.90 17.20 -10.34
C MET A 274 -5.74 18.22 -10.32
N PRO A 275 -4.80 18.08 -9.36
CA PRO A 275 -3.58 18.88 -9.34
C PRO A 275 -2.83 18.84 -10.68
N ASP A 276 -2.18 19.95 -11.02
CA ASP A 276 -1.33 20.02 -12.21
C ASP A 276 -0.09 19.13 -12.03
N THR A 277 -0.18 17.92 -12.57
CA THR A 277 0.88 16.91 -12.51
C THR A 277 2.06 17.25 -13.41
N VAL A 278 1.88 18.08 -14.45
CA VAL A 278 2.96 18.55 -15.33
C VAL A 278 3.83 19.56 -14.56
N ALA A 279 3.19 20.48 -13.84
CA ALA A 279 3.87 21.41 -12.94
C ALA A 279 4.28 20.77 -11.59
N LYS A 280 4.16 19.44 -11.44
CA LYS A 280 4.48 18.68 -10.21
C LYS A 280 3.81 19.23 -8.94
N LYS A 281 2.55 19.67 -9.04
CA LYS A 281 1.80 20.14 -7.88
C LYS A 281 1.19 18.94 -7.13
N SER A 282 1.45 18.85 -5.84
CA SER A 282 0.78 17.89 -4.95
C SER A 282 -0.71 18.24 -4.82
N THR A 283 -1.51 17.29 -4.32
CA THR A 283 -2.88 17.59 -3.89
C THR A 283 -2.83 18.75 -2.89
N PRO A 284 -3.48 19.90 -3.20
CA PRO A 284 -3.55 21.02 -2.27
C PRO A 284 -4.45 20.58 -1.11
N VAL A 285 -3.83 20.17 0.00
CA VAL A 285 -4.53 20.08 1.28
C VAL A 285 -4.69 21.52 1.74
N LEU A 286 -5.94 21.99 1.81
CA LEU A 286 -6.24 23.36 2.23
C LEU A 286 -5.80 23.54 3.68
N GLY A 287 -4.65 24.18 3.87
CA GLY A 287 -4.09 24.48 5.18
C GLY A 287 -3.22 23.36 5.79
N LYS A 288 -2.40 23.73 6.78
CA LYS A 288 -1.70 22.78 7.65
C LYS A 288 -2.76 22.02 8.46
N GLY A 289 -3.11 20.82 8.02
CA GLY A 289 -4.26 20.05 8.51
C GLY A 289 -5.32 20.10 7.41
N GLU A 290 -5.76 18.99 6.85
CA GLU A 290 -6.33 17.86 7.56
C GLU A 290 -6.11 16.59 6.74
N LEU A 291 -5.24 15.72 7.23
CA LEU A 291 -5.21 14.32 6.81
C LEU A 291 -5.65 13.53 8.03
N GLU A 292 -6.49 12.53 7.84
CA GLU A 292 -6.60 11.50 8.88
C GLU A 292 -5.25 10.78 8.92
N LYS A 293 -4.50 11.05 9.99
CA LYS A 293 -3.12 10.55 10.14
C LYS A 293 -3.08 9.04 10.10
N GLU A 294 -4.08 8.40 10.69
CA GLU A 294 -4.31 6.98 10.60
C GLU A 294 -5.78 6.65 10.87
N VAL A 295 -6.40 5.87 9.98
CA VAL A 295 -7.70 5.24 10.20
C VAL A 295 -7.48 3.75 10.36
N LYS A 296 -7.81 3.21 11.55
CA LYS A 296 -7.56 1.82 11.91
C LYS A 296 -8.79 0.95 11.68
N VAL A 297 -8.54 -0.29 11.30
CA VAL A 297 -9.53 -1.36 11.14
C VAL A 297 -9.05 -2.57 11.93
N THR A 298 -9.83 -2.96 12.93
CA THR A 298 -9.62 -4.19 13.69
C THR A 298 -10.36 -5.32 13.00
N LEU A 299 -9.67 -6.43 12.75
CA LEU A 299 -10.28 -7.61 12.15
C LEU A 299 -11.00 -8.41 13.24
N GLU A 300 -12.28 -8.73 13.01
CA GLU A 300 -13.03 -9.63 13.91
C GLU A 300 -12.37 -11.02 13.97
N ASN A 301 -11.89 -11.50 12.82
CA ASN A 301 -11.15 -12.75 12.68
C ASN A 301 -9.72 -12.43 12.18
N PRO A 302 -8.69 -12.69 13.00
CA PRO A 302 -7.30 -12.51 12.56
C PRO A 302 -6.98 -13.34 11.32
N ILE A 303 -6.23 -12.75 10.40
CA ILE A 303 -5.82 -13.40 9.15
C ILE A 303 -4.47 -14.08 9.37
N VAL A 304 -4.39 -15.37 9.10
CA VAL A 304 -3.16 -16.18 9.26
C VAL A 304 -2.55 -16.45 7.89
N ILE A 305 -1.36 -15.90 7.68
CA ILE A 305 -0.58 -16.01 6.45
C ILE A 305 0.64 -16.89 6.72
N ASN A 306 0.73 -18.01 6.01
CA ASN A 306 1.92 -18.84 5.95
C ASN A 306 2.27 -19.13 4.49
N LYS A 307 3.32 -19.91 4.26
CA LYS A 307 3.80 -20.24 2.91
C LYS A 307 2.79 -20.96 2.01
N ASN A 308 1.75 -21.58 2.59
CA ASN A 308 0.69 -22.25 1.84
C ASN A 308 -0.54 -21.35 1.67
N THR A 309 -0.56 -20.18 2.29
CA THR A 309 -1.61 -19.17 2.11
C THR A 309 -1.32 -18.41 0.83
N HIS A 310 -1.80 -18.95 -0.30
CA HIS A 310 -1.79 -18.27 -1.59
C HIS A 310 -3.20 -17.81 -1.93
N ASP A 311 -3.31 -16.60 -2.48
CA ASP A 311 -4.50 -16.09 -3.17
C ASP A 311 -5.79 -15.86 -2.36
N GLN A 312 -5.77 -16.02 -1.03
CA GLN A 312 -7.01 -16.02 -0.23
C GLN A 312 -7.34 -14.68 0.45
N ASP A 313 -6.36 -13.91 0.91
CA ASP A 313 -6.62 -12.74 1.75
C ASP A 313 -6.27 -11.42 1.04
N VAL A 314 -7.30 -10.64 0.73
CA VAL A 314 -7.18 -9.30 0.13
C VAL A 314 -7.70 -8.27 1.12
N PHE A 315 -6.85 -7.33 1.50
CA PHE A 315 -7.24 -6.14 2.23
C PHE A 315 -7.72 -5.09 1.23
N THR A 316 -9.02 -4.79 1.23
CA THR A 316 -9.61 -3.77 0.36
C THR A 316 -10.03 -2.56 1.17
N TYR A 317 -9.62 -1.37 0.70
CA TYR A 317 -10.11 -0.11 1.24
C TYR A 317 -10.30 0.96 0.16
N TYR A 318 -11.09 1.98 0.49
CA TYR A 318 -11.35 3.14 -0.36
C TYR A 318 -10.70 4.38 0.23
N THR A 319 -10.08 5.19 -0.62
CA THR A 319 -9.45 6.44 -0.22
C THR A 319 -9.68 7.55 -1.24
N TYR A 320 -9.47 8.79 -0.85
CA TYR A 320 -9.57 9.93 -1.74
C TYR A 320 -8.24 10.24 -2.45
N GLU A 321 -8.27 11.07 -3.48
CA GLU A 321 -7.07 11.45 -4.24
C GLU A 321 -6.00 12.11 -3.36
N ASN A 322 -4.81 11.50 -3.36
CA ASN A 322 -3.62 12.03 -2.69
C ASN A 322 -2.42 11.95 -3.63
N ILE A 323 -2.18 13.01 -4.39
CA ILE A 323 -1.02 13.14 -5.27
C ILE A 323 0.12 13.72 -4.45
N GLN A 324 1.14 12.90 -4.16
CA GLN A 324 2.40 13.33 -3.56
C GLN A 324 3.58 13.02 -4.47
N TYR A 325 4.69 13.72 -4.24
CA TYR A 325 5.96 13.52 -4.93
C TYR A 325 7.03 13.08 -3.93
N PRO A 326 8.09 12.40 -4.40
CA PRO A 326 9.22 12.04 -3.55
C PRO A 326 9.82 13.24 -2.83
N ASP A 327 10.25 13.02 -1.61
CA ASP A 327 11.06 13.97 -0.87
C ASP A 327 12.47 14.01 -1.45
N LYS A 328 12.74 15.07 -2.23
CA LYS A 328 14.06 15.32 -2.83
C LYS A 328 15.13 15.65 -1.80
N GLY A 329 14.74 16.06 -0.59
CA GLY A 329 15.64 16.33 0.53
C GLY A 329 15.91 15.12 1.43
N ALA A 330 15.35 13.95 1.11
CA ALA A 330 15.48 12.77 1.95
C ALA A 330 16.94 12.34 2.15
N LEU A 331 17.29 12.05 3.39
CA LEU A 331 18.56 11.45 3.77
C LEU A 331 18.37 9.95 4.03
N ARG A 332 19.36 9.16 3.67
CA ARG A 332 19.46 7.76 4.06
C ARG A 332 19.83 7.67 5.53
N ALA A 333 19.68 6.45 6.05
CA ALA A 333 20.11 6.01 7.36
C ALA A 333 21.55 6.47 7.72
N ASP A 334 22.49 6.34 6.78
CA ASP A 334 23.88 6.75 6.93
C ASP A 334 24.12 8.28 6.84
N GLY A 335 23.06 9.07 6.72
CA GLY A 335 23.09 10.52 6.56
C GLY A 335 23.37 11.01 5.13
N THR A 336 23.55 10.11 4.15
CA THR A 336 23.81 10.50 2.76
C THR A 336 22.52 10.92 2.04
N PRO A 337 22.55 11.88 1.10
CA PRO A 337 21.38 12.26 0.32
C PRO A 337 20.88 11.12 -0.57
N ALA A 338 19.56 10.87 -0.57
CA ALA A 338 18.94 9.91 -1.48
C ALA A 338 19.01 10.37 -2.95
N TYR A 339 19.02 11.68 -3.18
CA TYR A 339 19.11 12.29 -4.50
C TYR A 339 20.46 12.97 -4.73
N LYS A 340 20.97 12.85 -5.95
CA LYS A 340 22.12 13.60 -6.45
C LYS A 340 21.78 14.16 -7.82
N ASP A 341 21.92 15.48 -8.00
CA ASP A 341 21.58 16.19 -9.25
C ASP A 341 20.17 15.83 -9.77
N ASP A 342 19.18 15.83 -8.87
CA ASP A 342 17.78 15.43 -9.10
C ASP A 342 17.51 13.96 -9.46
N VAL A 343 18.55 13.13 -9.55
CA VAL A 343 18.47 11.70 -9.84
C VAL A 343 18.44 10.89 -8.54
N LEU A 344 17.48 9.98 -8.42
CA LEU A 344 17.43 9.03 -7.30
C LEU A 344 18.63 8.09 -7.40
N THR A 345 19.41 8.02 -6.33
CA THR A 345 20.60 7.17 -6.25
C THR A 345 20.35 6.02 -5.28
N PHE A 346 21.13 4.95 -5.42
CA PHE A 346 21.06 3.78 -4.54
C PHE A 346 22.47 3.40 -4.09
N PRO A 347 22.63 2.70 -2.94
CA PRO A 347 23.92 2.17 -2.52
C PRO A 347 24.56 1.24 -3.56
N GLU A 348 25.88 1.10 -3.48
CA GLU A 348 26.63 0.19 -4.33
C GLU A 348 26.08 -1.25 -4.23
N GLY A 349 25.97 -1.91 -5.37
CA GLY A 349 25.39 -3.26 -5.48
C GLY A 349 23.87 -3.32 -5.70
N VAL A 350 23.12 -2.22 -5.51
CA VAL A 350 21.68 -2.16 -5.81
C VAL A 350 21.47 -1.88 -7.29
N THR A 351 21.03 -2.89 -8.05
CA THR A 351 20.91 -2.79 -9.52
C THR A 351 19.52 -3.14 -10.04
N THR A 352 18.81 -4.03 -9.36
CA THR A 352 17.49 -4.52 -9.79
C THR A 352 16.34 -3.66 -9.24
N ASP A 353 15.21 -3.61 -9.94
CA ASP A 353 14.03 -2.86 -9.46
C ASP A 353 13.44 -3.47 -8.19
N LYS A 354 13.53 -4.81 -8.06
CA LYS A 354 13.29 -5.51 -6.80
C LYS A 354 14.16 -4.82 -5.72
N GLU A 355 15.47 -4.76 -5.85
CA GLU A 355 16.35 -4.12 -4.85
C GLU A 355 16.04 -2.65 -4.59
N LYS A 356 15.65 -1.88 -5.60
CA LYS A 356 15.40 -0.44 -5.45
C LYS A 356 14.15 -0.12 -4.62
N GLN A 357 13.10 -0.92 -4.71
CA GLN A 357 11.80 -0.64 -4.06
C GLN A 357 11.89 -0.45 -2.54
N ARG A 358 12.90 -1.09 -1.96
CA ARG A 358 13.38 -0.93 -0.61
C ARG A 358 13.31 0.54 -0.19
N TRP A 359 13.91 1.41 -0.99
CA TRP A 359 14.19 2.79 -0.62
C TRP A 359 13.01 3.73 -0.80
N LYS A 360 11.88 3.25 -1.35
CA LYS A 360 10.65 4.03 -1.50
C LYS A 360 10.27 4.74 -0.20
N PRO A 361 10.23 4.09 0.98
CA PRO A 361 9.75 4.77 2.16
C PRO A 361 10.78 5.75 2.78
N THR A 362 12.04 5.76 2.33
CA THR A 362 13.06 6.76 2.69
C THR A 362 12.76 8.08 2.01
N ILE A 363 12.30 8.03 0.77
CA ILE A 363 11.98 9.21 -0.05
C ILE A 363 10.49 9.59 0.03
N ALA A 364 9.75 9.02 0.98
CA ALA A 364 8.34 9.34 1.20
C ALA A 364 8.21 10.49 2.20
N TYR A 365 7.30 11.44 1.94
CA TYR A 365 6.83 12.35 2.99
C TYR A 365 5.96 11.58 3.97
N LYS A 366 6.56 11.08 5.06
CA LYS A 366 5.92 10.19 6.05
C LYS A 366 4.62 10.77 6.65
N ASP A 367 4.49 12.09 6.66
CA ASP A 367 3.36 12.85 7.21
C ASP A 367 2.27 13.20 6.19
N ARG A 368 2.47 12.88 4.90
CA ARG A 368 1.60 13.28 3.78
C ARG A 368 1.31 12.17 2.75
N ALA A 369 2.26 11.28 2.48
CA ALA A 369 2.08 10.21 1.49
C ALA A 369 1.15 9.11 2.04
N SER A 370 0.18 8.68 1.23
CA SER A 370 -0.74 7.60 1.60
C SER A 370 0.00 6.27 1.77
N ALA A 371 -0.30 5.57 2.85
CA ALA A 371 0.28 4.27 3.13
C ALA A 371 -0.73 3.36 3.84
N MET A 372 -0.59 2.05 3.65
CA MET A 372 -1.26 1.05 4.48
C MET A 372 -0.27 0.54 5.53
N VAL A 373 -0.77 0.22 6.72
CA VAL A 373 0.00 -0.30 7.84
C VAL A 373 -0.66 -1.57 8.33
N LEU A 374 -0.02 -2.73 8.15
CA LEU A 374 -0.51 -4.01 8.65
C LEU A 374 0.11 -4.29 10.01
N ARG A 375 -0.65 -4.75 11.00
CA ARG A 375 -0.14 -5.08 12.34
C ARG A 375 -0.52 -6.50 12.74
N GLY A 376 0.47 -7.24 13.24
CA GLY A 376 0.26 -8.63 13.58
C GLY A 376 1.43 -9.26 14.32
N SER A 377 1.24 -10.52 14.68
CA SER A 377 2.26 -11.35 15.32
C SER A 377 2.97 -12.20 14.27
N TYR A 378 4.30 -12.12 14.18
CA TYR A 378 5.13 -12.91 13.30
C TYR A 378 5.90 -13.96 14.11
N ILE A 379 5.71 -15.23 13.76
CA ILE A 379 6.47 -16.35 14.29
C ILE A 379 7.52 -16.74 13.26
N THR A 380 8.79 -16.63 13.62
CA THR A 380 9.92 -17.01 12.76
C THR A 380 9.96 -18.52 12.51
N HIS A 381 10.79 -18.93 11.56
CA HIS A 381 11.07 -20.34 11.28
C HIS A 381 11.68 -21.12 12.48
N GLN A 382 12.14 -20.40 13.52
CA GLN A 382 12.71 -20.96 14.76
C GLN A 382 11.69 -21.02 15.91
N GLY A 383 10.46 -20.52 15.71
CA GLY A 383 9.43 -20.45 16.75
C GLY A 383 9.49 -19.20 17.63
N LEU A 384 10.39 -18.24 17.34
CA LEU A 384 10.43 -16.95 18.03
C LEU A 384 9.30 -16.04 17.56
N THR A 385 8.60 -15.42 18.50
CA THR A 385 7.43 -14.56 18.25
C THR A 385 7.80 -13.08 18.38
N TYR A 386 7.30 -12.27 17.44
CA TYR A 386 7.51 -10.82 17.36
C TYR A 386 6.21 -10.12 17.00
N GLU A 387 5.89 -8.97 17.62
CA GLU A 387 4.85 -8.10 17.04
C GLU A 387 5.49 -7.28 15.91
N ALA A 388 4.79 -7.21 14.79
CA ALA A 388 5.31 -6.76 13.51
C ALA A 388 4.32 -5.79 12.88
N GLU A 389 4.83 -4.64 12.43
CA GLU A 389 4.05 -3.64 11.71
C GLU A 389 4.64 -3.44 10.31
N PHE A 390 3.89 -3.70 9.24
CA PHE A 390 4.33 -3.55 7.85
C PHE A 390 3.75 -2.28 7.24
N LYS A 391 4.59 -1.32 6.86
CA LYS A 391 4.15 -0.08 6.19
C LYS A 391 4.45 -0.10 4.69
N VAL A 392 3.41 0.19 3.91
CA VAL A 392 3.36 0.04 2.44
C VAL A 392 2.93 1.38 1.85
N PHE A 393 3.79 2.06 1.10
CA PHE A 393 3.46 3.37 0.52
C PHE A 393 2.82 3.23 -0.86
N MET A 394 1.67 3.86 -1.03
CA MET A 394 0.84 3.73 -2.24
C MET A 394 1.41 4.51 -3.41
N GLY A 395 1.17 4.04 -4.63
CA GLY A 395 1.49 4.73 -5.88
C GLY A 395 1.48 3.80 -7.09
N GLN A 396 1.78 4.34 -8.26
CA GLN A 396 1.80 3.61 -9.54
C GLN A 396 3.02 2.71 -9.71
N ASN A 397 4.08 2.89 -8.94
CA ASN A 397 5.27 2.05 -8.95
C ASN A 397 5.76 1.81 -7.52
N THR A 398 6.71 0.90 -7.38
CA THR A 398 7.22 0.47 -6.08
C THR A 398 8.54 1.15 -5.71
N ILE A 399 9.01 2.11 -6.52
CA ILE A 399 10.32 2.76 -6.37
C ILE A 399 10.17 4.20 -5.88
N ASP A 400 9.40 5.04 -6.60
CA ASP A 400 9.38 6.50 -6.40
C ASP A 400 8.04 7.18 -6.72
N ASP A 401 6.97 6.43 -7.00
CA ASP A 401 5.65 7.03 -7.18
C ASP A 401 4.81 6.99 -5.90
N PHE A 402 4.28 8.16 -5.52
CA PHE A 402 3.41 8.36 -4.35
C PHE A 402 2.03 8.92 -4.73
N LYS A 403 1.59 8.70 -5.98
CA LYS A 403 0.38 9.32 -6.51
C LYS A 403 -0.79 8.36 -6.39
N VAL A 404 -1.69 8.66 -5.46
CA VAL A 404 -3.03 8.05 -5.39
C VAL A 404 -4.00 8.93 -6.16
N LYS A 405 -4.47 8.46 -7.32
CA LYS A 405 -5.33 9.21 -8.24
C LYS A 405 -6.77 8.78 -8.09
N ARG A 406 -7.71 9.72 -8.22
CA ARG A 406 -9.14 9.38 -8.26
C ARG A 406 -9.49 8.48 -9.45
N ASN A 407 -10.56 7.70 -9.34
CA ASN A 407 -11.02 6.73 -10.34
C ASN A 407 -9.94 5.71 -10.77
N HIS A 408 -9.08 5.31 -9.83
CA HIS A 408 -8.09 4.26 -10.03
C HIS A 408 -8.26 3.13 -9.02
N LYS A 409 -7.87 1.94 -9.44
CA LYS A 409 -7.79 0.76 -8.59
C LYS A 409 -6.33 0.35 -8.47
N TYR A 410 -5.79 0.30 -7.26
CA TYR A 410 -4.42 -0.11 -6.99
C TYR A 410 -4.43 -1.55 -6.49
N VAL A 411 -3.78 -2.47 -7.21
CA VAL A 411 -3.56 -3.84 -6.76
C VAL A 411 -2.09 -3.98 -6.35
N ASN A 412 -1.85 -4.20 -5.07
CA ASN A 412 -0.52 -4.35 -4.51
C ASN A 412 -0.34 -5.79 -4.00
N ASN A 413 0.57 -6.52 -4.62
CA ASN A 413 0.94 -7.86 -4.17
C ASN A 413 2.25 -7.75 -3.37
N ILE A 414 2.16 -8.01 -2.08
CA ILE A 414 3.27 -7.93 -1.14
C ILE A 414 3.76 -9.33 -0.86
N THR A 415 5.05 -9.55 -1.05
CA THR A 415 5.73 -10.79 -0.69
C THR A 415 6.70 -10.55 0.45
N ILE A 416 6.44 -11.16 1.60
CA ILE A 416 7.27 -11.11 2.80
C ILE A 416 8.20 -12.33 2.79
N HIS A 417 9.51 -12.10 2.88
CA HIS A 417 10.51 -13.17 2.88
C HIS A 417 11.06 -13.54 4.27
N GLY A 418 10.79 -12.73 5.30
CA GLY A 418 11.33 -12.91 6.65
C GLY A 418 11.34 -11.62 7.47
N LEU A 419 11.82 -11.69 8.70
CA LEU A 419 12.28 -10.52 9.46
C LEU A 419 13.74 -10.27 9.13
N ASP A 420 14.13 -9.00 9.00
CA ASP A 420 15.53 -8.59 8.80
C ASP A 420 15.96 -7.68 9.96
N TYR A 421 17.09 -7.97 10.61
CA TYR A 421 17.57 -7.21 11.78
C TYR A 421 19.08 -6.91 11.74
N VAL A 422 19.69 -6.70 10.57
CA VAL A 422 21.04 -6.08 10.63
C VAL A 422 20.89 -4.59 10.91
N ARG A 423 21.25 -4.15 12.12
CA ARG A 423 21.25 -2.73 12.52
C ARG A 423 22.04 -1.89 11.51
N ASN A 424 21.37 -0.98 10.82
CA ASN A 424 22.00 0.21 10.27
C ASN A 424 20.96 1.32 10.09
N SER A 425 20.88 2.18 11.11
CA SER A 425 20.46 3.58 11.05
C SER A 425 19.09 3.87 10.39
N ASP A 426 18.65 5.12 10.42
CA ASP A 426 17.27 5.52 10.68
C ASP A 426 16.19 5.23 9.59
N ASP A 427 16.45 4.36 8.60
CA ASP A 427 15.49 4.00 7.52
C ASP A 427 15.69 2.63 6.79
N ASN A 428 16.33 1.61 7.42
CA ASN A 428 16.40 0.15 7.08
C ASN A 428 15.75 -0.37 5.78
N THR A 429 16.51 -1.07 4.92
CA THR A 429 15.99 -1.58 3.62
C THR A 429 16.47 -2.95 3.12
N TYR A 430 15.54 -3.94 3.04
CA TYR A 430 15.61 -5.16 2.21
C TYR A 430 14.26 -5.44 1.46
N THR A 431 14.26 -6.16 0.33
CA THR A 431 13.18 -6.26 -0.71
C THR A 431 12.09 -7.26 -0.30
N PHE A 432 10.76 -7.15 -0.50
CA PHE A 432 9.83 -6.12 -1.01
C PHE A 432 8.99 -5.60 0.17
N ASP A 433 8.63 -4.32 0.07
CA ASP A 433 7.64 -3.51 0.82
C ASP A 433 7.01 -4.11 2.09
N GLY A 434 7.86 -4.29 3.08
CA GLY A 434 7.45 -4.53 4.44
C GLY A 434 8.49 -3.88 5.30
N ARG A 435 8.41 -2.55 5.49
CA ARG A 435 9.07 -1.99 6.66
C ARG A 435 8.37 -2.58 7.86
N VAL A 436 8.87 -3.73 8.29
CA VAL A 436 8.43 -4.45 9.48
C VAL A 436 9.03 -3.71 10.65
N ASN A 437 8.29 -2.78 11.25
CA ASN A 437 8.64 -2.31 12.56
C ASN A 437 8.30 -3.46 13.52
N VAL A 438 9.34 -4.19 13.92
CA VAL A 438 9.20 -5.17 14.97
C VAL A 438 9.09 -4.42 16.29
N LYS A 439 7.90 -4.37 16.87
CA LYS A 439 7.71 -4.05 18.28
C LYS A 439 7.80 -5.37 19.00
N THR A 440 8.79 -5.53 19.86
CA THR A 440 9.01 -6.81 20.49
C THR A 440 8.95 -6.64 21.98
N ASP A 441 8.02 -7.37 22.60
CA ASP A 441 8.02 -7.62 24.04
C ASP A 441 9.01 -8.74 24.39
N ASN A 442 9.69 -9.32 23.39
CA ASN A 442 10.74 -10.31 23.61
C ASN A 442 12.01 -9.58 24.08
N PRO A 443 12.52 -9.88 25.29
CA PRO A 443 13.74 -9.26 25.78
C PRO A 443 14.96 -9.60 24.92
N VAL A 444 14.90 -10.69 24.13
CA VAL A 444 16.02 -11.25 23.38
C VAL A 444 15.70 -11.33 21.88
N TYR A 445 16.69 -10.98 21.04
CA TYR A 445 16.68 -11.25 19.61
C TYR A 445 17.91 -12.07 19.20
N LEU A 446 17.71 -13.03 18.29
CA LEU A 446 18.73 -13.96 17.82
C LEU A 446 18.78 -13.90 16.30
N ALA A 447 19.97 -13.76 15.71
CA ALA A 447 20.16 -13.90 14.26
C ALA A 447 21.34 -14.83 13.97
N ILE A 448 21.15 -15.79 13.06
CA ILE A 448 22.20 -16.72 12.62
C ILE A 448 22.36 -16.57 11.12
N VAL A 449 23.60 -16.48 10.63
CA VAL A 449 23.85 -16.43 9.19
C VAL A 449 23.91 -17.86 8.62
N ASN A 450 23.03 -18.17 7.66
CA ASN A 450 22.99 -19.45 6.92
C ASN A 450 22.87 -20.69 7.83
N GLU A 451 21.84 -20.73 8.69
CA GLU A 451 21.73 -21.67 9.82
C GLU A 451 21.44 -23.16 9.48
N ARG A 452 21.18 -23.51 8.21
CA ARG A 452 20.58 -24.82 7.87
C ARG A 452 21.32 -25.69 6.86
N LYS A 453 22.23 -25.13 6.06
CA LYS A 453 22.99 -25.91 5.08
C LYS A 453 24.45 -25.49 5.11
N VAL A 454 25.29 -26.36 5.66
CA VAL A 454 26.74 -26.20 5.69
C VAL A 454 27.32 -27.24 4.76
N ASP A 455 27.71 -26.81 3.57
CA ASP A 455 28.33 -27.65 2.53
C ASP A 455 29.85 -27.46 2.58
N ALA A 456 30.46 -27.76 3.73
CA ALA A 456 31.89 -27.59 3.95
C ALA A 456 32.41 -28.53 5.04
N HIS A 457 33.57 -29.14 4.78
CA HIS A 457 34.29 -30.01 5.71
C HIS A 457 34.62 -29.30 7.04
N ALA A 458 34.91 -28.01 6.97
CA ALA A 458 35.04 -27.12 8.12
C ALA A 458 34.35 -25.79 7.82
N SER A 459 33.61 -25.25 8.79
CA SER A 459 32.88 -24.00 8.64
C SER A 459 32.79 -23.25 9.96
N VAL A 460 32.69 -21.93 9.88
CA VAL A 460 32.34 -21.08 11.03
C VAL A 460 31.06 -20.33 10.72
N ARG A 461 30.09 -20.35 11.64
CA ARG A 461 28.81 -19.64 11.51
C ARG A 461 28.61 -18.65 12.67
N PRO A 462 28.48 -17.35 12.40
CA PRO A 462 28.14 -16.39 13.44
C PRO A 462 26.64 -16.45 13.76
N MET A 463 26.35 -16.34 15.05
CA MET A 463 25.06 -15.97 15.60
C MET A 463 25.22 -14.71 16.43
N ASP A 464 24.33 -13.75 16.27
CA ASP A 464 24.24 -12.59 17.13
C ASP A 464 23.08 -12.77 18.12
N VAL A 465 23.32 -12.38 19.37
CA VAL A 465 22.36 -12.39 20.47
C VAL A 465 22.23 -10.96 20.99
N TRP A 466 21.02 -10.43 21.05
CA TRP A 466 20.75 -9.07 21.50
C TRP A 466 19.74 -9.04 22.64
N PHE A 467 20.05 -8.26 23.69
CA PHE A 467 19.09 -7.85 24.71
C PHE A 467 18.50 -6.49 24.33
N LEU A 468 17.29 -6.53 23.76
CA LEU A 468 16.69 -5.38 23.05
C LEU A 468 16.34 -4.22 23.99
N LEU A 469 16.01 -4.55 25.23
CA LEU A 469 15.57 -3.59 26.24
C LEU A 469 16.74 -2.94 27.02
N ARG A 470 17.99 -3.24 26.66
CA ARG A 470 19.21 -2.69 27.30
C ARG A 470 19.86 -1.56 26.51
N GLU A 471 19.31 -1.20 25.35
CA GLU A 471 19.76 -0.06 24.57
C GLU A 471 18.61 0.89 24.27
N ASN A 472 18.90 2.19 24.34
CA ASN A 472 18.00 3.25 23.92
C ASN A 472 17.88 3.27 22.38
N ALA A 473 16.89 4.00 21.88
CA ALA A 473 16.65 4.16 20.44
C ALA A 473 17.86 4.74 19.67
N ASP A 474 18.75 5.46 20.35
CA ASP A 474 19.99 6.03 19.80
C ASP A 474 21.20 5.07 19.87
N GLY A 475 21.00 3.83 20.34
CA GLY A 475 22.05 2.81 20.48
C GLY A 475 22.91 2.93 21.74
N THR A 476 22.67 3.93 22.58
CA THR A 476 23.32 4.05 23.89
C THR A 476 22.80 3.00 24.86
N LEU A 477 23.60 2.62 25.84
CA LEU A 477 23.14 1.71 26.89
C LEU A 477 22.10 2.42 27.77
N ASN A 478 21.03 1.71 28.08
CA ASN A 478 20.08 2.16 29.08
C ASN A 478 20.63 1.75 30.46
N GLU A 479 21.21 2.71 31.20
CA GLU A 479 21.85 2.46 32.49
C GLU A 479 20.84 2.17 33.62
N ASP A 480 19.55 2.45 33.40
CA ASP A 480 18.47 2.29 34.40
C ASP A 480 17.82 0.89 34.37
N VAL A 481 18.48 -0.10 33.76
CA VAL A 481 17.93 -1.43 33.52
C VAL A 481 18.34 -2.44 34.63
N ASP A 482 17.42 -2.71 35.57
CA ASP A 482 17.68 -3.56 36.76
C ASP A 482 17.31 -5.05 36.63
N TRP A 483 16.75 -5.50 35.51
CA TRP A 483 16.34 -6.91 35.34
C TRP A 483 17.47 -7.77 34.77
N GLU A 484 17.67 -8.97 35.33
CA GLU A 484 18.63 -9.97 34.86
C GLU A 484 18.09 -10.67 33.61
N SER A 485 18.81 -10.57 32.50
CA SER A 485 18.48 -11.26 31.25
C SER A 485 19.63 -12.21 30.96
N GLU A 486 19.34 -13.49 30.83
CA GLU A 486 20.35 -14.51 30.57
C GLU A 486 19.89 -15.37 29.41
N VAL A 487 20.79 -15.61 28.46
CA VAL A 487 20.55 -16.56 27.37
C VAL A 487 21.54 -17.70 27.52
N GLU A 488 21.03 -18.89 27.74
CA GLU A 488 21.83 -20.11 27.69
C GLU A 488 21.68 -20.78 26.33
N LEU A 489 22.82 -21.09 25.73
CA LEU A 489 22.90 -21.82 24.47
C LEU A 489 23.56 -23.16 24.76
N THR A 490 22.89 -24.25 24.39
CA THR A 490 23.37 -25.60 24.62
C THR A 490 23.24 -26.44 23.37
N ILE A 491 24.34 -27.05 22.92
CA ILE A 491 24.31 -28.09 21.89
C ILE A 491 23.83 -29.39 22.53
N GLU A 492 22.65 -29.85 22.14
CA GLU A 492 22.10 -31.13 22.57
C GLU A 492 22.99 -32.27 22.06
N ASP A 493 23.14 -33.32 22.87
CA ASP A 493 23.94 -34.51 22.52
C ASP A 493 25.41 -34.23 22.16
N ALA A 494 25.97 -33.10 22.62
CA ALA A 494 27.35 -32.69 22.36
C ALA A 494 28.42 -33.71 22.76
N ASN A 495 28.11 -34.56 23.73
CA ASN A 495 29.01 -35.59 24.25
C ASN A 495 28.89 -36.93 23.51
N THR A 496 27.88 -37.11 22.65
CA THR A 496 27.57 -38.38 22.00
C THR A 496 27.62 -38.26 20.48
N SER A 497 26.85 -37.35 19.88
CA SER A 497 26.67 -37.25 18.42
C SER A 497 27.16 -35.92 17.83
N ALA A 498 27.22 -34.85 18.64
CA ALA A 498 27.56 -33.50 18.20
C ALA A 498 28.95 -33.03 18.66
N LYS A 499 29.94 -33.94 18.72
CA LYS A 499 31.34 -33.59 19.03
C LYS A 499 32.03 -32.73 17.96
N TRP A 500 31.45 -32.68 16.77
CA TRP A 500 31.97 -31.98 15.59
C TRP A 500 31.63 -30.48 15.58
N ILE A 501 30.91 -29.96 16.58
CA ILE A 501 30.52 -28.55 16.66
C ILE A 501 30.76 -27.97 18.05
N ARG A 502 31.35 -26.77 18.13
CA ARG A 502 31.56 -26.03 19.39
C ARG A 502 31.29 -24.54 19.21
N MET A 503 30.96 -23.87 20.31
CA MET A 503 30.65 -22.44 20.35
C MET A 503 31.80 -21.64 20.97
N GLU A 504 31.92 -20.37 20.60
CA GLU A 504 32.78 -19.36 21.24
C GLU A 504 32.05 -18.02 21.24
N VAL A 505 32.03 -17.31 22.37
CA VAL A 505 31.29 -16.05 22.55
C VAL A 505 32.23 -14.86 22.49
N ILE A 506 31.97 -13.94 21.57
CA ILE A 506 32.60 -12.62 21.51
C ILE A 506 31.71 -11.60 22.24
N PRO A 507 32.19 -10.99 23.33
CA PRO A 507 31.42 -10.03 24.11
C PRO A 507 31.31 -8.66 23.42
N ARG A 508 30.29 -7.88 23.78
CA ARG A 508 30.04 -6.51 23.29
C ARG A 508 31.28 -5.62 23.23
N GLU A 509 32.06 -5.61 24.30
CA GLU A 509 33.19 -4.69 24.45
C GLU A 509 34.23 -4.85 23.35
N GLU A 510 34.41 -6.07 22.84
CA GLU A 510 35.33 -6.34 21.73
C GLU A 510 34.71 -6.05 20.36
N MET A 511 33.39 -5.95 20.29
CA MET A 511 32.68 -5.50 19.10
C MET A 511 32.65 -3.98 18.98
N ARG A 512 32.95 -3.25 20.07
CA ARG A 512 32.89 -1.80 20.12
C ARG A 512 34.14 -1.16 19.51
N ILE A 513 33.93 -0.26 18.55
CA ILE A 513 34.96 0.61 18.00
C ILE A 513 34.50 2.07 18.01
N LEU A 514 35.45 3.00 17.92
CA LEU A 514 35.17 4.42 17.70
C LEU A 514 35.48 4.76 16.25
N GLU A 515 34.46 5.21 15.51
CA GLU A 515 34.59 5.71 14.15
C GLU A 515 33.99 7.12 14.10
N ASN A 516 34.77 8.13 13.67
CA ASN A 516 34.35 9.53 13.61
C ASN A 516 33.75 10.07 14.94
N ASN A 517 34.35 9.72 16.08
CA ASN A 517 33.88 10.05 17.44
C ASN A 517 32.46 9.54 17.77
N LYS A 518 31.95 8.56 17.02
CA LYS A 518 30.73 7.84 17.34
C LYS A 518 31.05 6.38 17.62
N GLU A 519 30.38 5.79 18.60
CA GLU A 519 30.47 4.35 18.84
C GLU A 519 29.86 3.60 17.65
N LYS A 520 30.63 2.67 17.09
CA LYS A 520 30.21 1.76 16.03
C LYS A 520 30.49 0.35 16.49
N PHE A 521 29.62 -0.58 16.13
CA PHE A 521 29.77 -1.99 16.46
C PHE A 521 30.15 -2.76 15.20
N ILE A 522 31.28 -3.46 15.25
CA ILE A 522 31.70 -4.41 14.22
C ILE A 522 31.35 -5.83 14.64
N ALA A 523 31.59 -6.79 13.76
CA ALA A 523 31.41 -8.22 13.93
C ALA A 523 32.27 -8.89 15.06
N GLY A 524 32.76 -8.11 16.03
CA GLY A 524 33.86 -8.50 16.92
C GLY A 524 35.22 -8.43 16.23
N ARG A 525 36.22 -9.11 16.80
CA ARG A 525 37.53 -9.34 16.14
C ARG A 525 37.48 -10.34 14.97
N GLY A 526 36.29 -10.84 14.62
CA GLY A 526 36.12 -11.94 13.68
C GLY A 526 36.19 -13.30 14.36
N ALA A 527 35.90 -14.37 13.60
CA ALA A 527 36.22 -15.74 14.02
C ALA A 527 37.76 -15.91 14.11
N ARG A 528 38.24 -16.97 14.75
CA ARG A 528 39.68 -17.29 14.79
C ARG A 528 40.28 -17.31 13.37
N ASP A 529 41.48 -16.75 13.23
CA ASP A 529 42.19 -16.59 11.95
C ASP A 529 42.46 -17.92 11.22
N TYR A 530 42.58 -19.02 11.97
CA TYR A 530 42.91 -20.34 11.44
C TYR A 530 41.97 -21.41 11.99
N PHE A 531 41.47 -22.28 11.11
CA PHE A 531 40.74 -23.49 11.47
C PHE A 531 41.73 -24.66 11.60
N THR A 532 42.26 -24.89 12.81
CA THR A 532 43.24 -25.96 13.06
C THR A 532 42.57 -27.30 13.34
N THR A 533 43.28 -28.41 13.08
CA THR A 533 42.76 -29.77 13.28
C THR A 533 42.40 -30.11 14.73
N ASP A 534 42.91 -29.32 15.68
CA ASP A 534 42.64 -29.45 17.11
C ASP A 534 41.68 -28.37 17.64
N LEU A 535 41.13 -27.51 16.77
CA LEU A 535 40.33 -26.36 17.18
C LEU A 535 39.08 -26.77 17.97
N ILE A 536 38.32 -27.76 17.47
CA ILE A 536 37.14 -28.26 18.18
C ILE A 536 37.51 -28.83 19.55
N SER A 537 38.64 -29.55 19.65
CA SER A 537 39.11 -30.09 20.93
C SER A 537 39.57 -28.99 21.89
N LYS A 538 40.23 -27.93 21.42
CA LYS A 538 40.59 -26.77 22.25
C LYS A 538 39.36 -26.07 22.81
N LEU A 539 38.37 -25.81 21.96
CA LEU A 539 37.10 -25.22 22.36
C LEU A 539 36.30 -26.12 23.32
N ASP A 540 36.54 -27.44 23.32
CA ASP A 540 35.91 -28.41 24.22
C ASP A 540 36.63 -28.55 25.57
N MET A 541 37.96 -28.39 25.61
CA MET A 541 38.81 -28.78 26.74
C MET A 541 39.11 -27.64 27.73
N GLU A 542 38.83 -26.40 27.39
CA GLU A 542 39.19 -25.27 28.21
C GLU A 542 37.96 -24.81 29.00
N ASN A 543 37.77 -25.26 30.26
CA ASN A 543 36.85 -24.78 31.33
C ASN A 543 35.57 -23.95 30.98
N GLY A 544 35.00 -24.11 29.79
CA GLY A 544 34.09 -23.13 29.22
C GLY A 544 34.72 -21.80 28.74
N MET A 545 36.04 -21.66 28.61
CA MET A 545 36.77 -20.42 28.25
C MET A 545 37.90 -20.69 27.26
N SER A 546 38.00 -19.92 26.19
CA SER A 546 38.89 -20.13 25.07
C SER A 546 40.32 -19.58 25.32
N ASP A 547 41.31 -19.93 24.49
CA ASP A 547 42.66 -19.29 24.47
C ASP A 547 42.64 -17.75 24.45
N THR A 548 41.57 -17.15 23.92
CA THR A 548 41.35 -15.69 23.88
C THR A 548 40.54 -15.18 25.08
N ASN A 549 40.35 -16.02 26.10
CA ASN A 549 39.57 -15.79 27.32
C ASN A 549 38.08 -15.48 27.03
N HIS A 550 37.52 -16.14 26.03
CA HIS A 550 36.12 -16.03 25.61
C HIS A 550 35.32 -17.25 26.04
N GLN A 551 34.06 -17.11 26.43
CA GLN A 551 33.27 -18.29 26.79
C GLN A 551 33.15 -19.25 25.61
N CYS A 552 33.48 -20.53 25.76
CA CYS A 552 33.44 -21.50 24.67
C CYS A 552 32.95 -22.88 25.13
N GLY A 553 32.71 -23.77 24.18
CA GLY A 553 32.33 -25.16 24.44
C GLY A 553 30.97 -25.53 23.86
N TRP A 554 30.38 -26.59 24.38
CA TRP A 554 29.05 -27.06 23.96
C TRP A 554 27.91 -26.36 24.70
N HIS A 555 28.23 -25.61 25.75
CA HIS A 555 27.31 -24.79 26.51
C HIS A 555 27.94 -23.42 26.74
N VAL A 556 27.22 -22.35 26.41
CA VAL A 556 27.64 -20.98 26.67
C VAL A 556 26.48 -20.16 27.21
N THR A 557 26.80 -19.12 27.97
CA THR A 557 25.86 -18.24 28.63
C THR A 557 26.13 -16.82 28.17
N ILE A 558 25.09 -16.05 27.90
CA ILE A 558 25.19 -14.63 27.59
C ILE A 558 24.36 -13.90 28.63
N ASP A 559 24.99 -13.03 29.40
CA ASP A 559 24.37 -12.36 30.54
C ASP A 559 24.27 -10.85 30.29
N GLY A 560 23.10 -10.28 30.53
CA GLY A 560 22.83 -8.87 30.28
C GLY A 560 23.62 -7.91 31.18
N LYS A 561 24.13 -8.34 32.34
CA LYS A 561 24.98 -7.51 33.21
C LYS A 561 26.43 -7.51 32.74
N ARG A 562 26.96 -8.67 32.34
CA ARG A 562 28.33 -8.89 31.85
C ARG A 562 28.48 -8.44 30.40
N ASP A 563 27.64 -8.96 29.53
CA ASP A 563 27.71 -8.81 28.07
C ASP A 563 26.86 -7.63 27.55
N LYS A 564 26.17 -6.95 28.47
CA LYS A 564 25.38 -5.75 28.25
C LYS A 564 24.21 -6.02 27.31
N SER A 565 24.28 -5.58 26.07
CA SER A 565 23.14 -5.53 25.17
C SER A 565 23.28 -6.43 23.95
N ARG A 566 24.49 -6.94 23.68
CA ARG A 566 24.73 -7.80 22.52
C ARG A 566 26.01 -8.63 22.63
N SER A 567 25.96 -9.85 22.12
CA SER A 567 27.12 -10.72 21.95
C SER A 567 27.04 -11.42 20.61
N ARG A 568 28.19 -11.89 20.13
CA ARG A 568 28.26 -12.79 18.97
C ARG A 568 28.75 -14.15 19.42
N VAL A 569 28.15 -15.21 18.91
CA VAL A 569 28.54 -16.61 19.13
C VAL A 569 28.98 -17.20 17.80
N TYR A 570 30.22 -17.67 17.72
CA TYR A 570 30.71 -18.41 16.58
C TYR A 570 30.51 -19.91 16.81
N PHE A 571 29.76 -20.55 15.91
CA PHE A 571 29.69 -22.00 15.81
C PHE A 571 30.82 -22.49 14.89
N TYR A 572 31.81 -23.15 15.47
CA TYR A 572 32.85 -23.85 14.74
C TYR A 572 32.40 -25.28 14.46
N ILE A 573 32.42 -25.65 13.19
CA ILE A 573 31.95 -26.93 12.67
C ILE A 573 33.12 -27.60 11.98
N ASP A 574 33.53 -28.77 12.47
CA ASP A 574 34.51 -29.65 11.83
C ASP A 574 33.88 -31.02 11.64
N GLU A 575 33.45 -31.32 10.43
CA GLU A 575 32.71 -32.54 10.18
C GLU A 575 33.56 -33.80 10.34
N ASN A 576 34.91 -33.68 10.31
CA ASN A 576 35.91 -34.74 10.21
C ASN A 576 35.28 -36.15 10.12
N VAL A 577 34.85 -36.49 8.92
CA VAL A 577 33.87 -37.56 8.73
C VAL A 577 34.58 -38.89 8.56
N ALA A 578 34.34 -39.82 9.49
CA ALA A 578 34.55 -41.24 9.23
C ALA A 578 33.33 -41.78 8.44
N PRO A 579 33.52 -42.35 7.23
CA PRO A 579 32.44 -43.00 6.50
C PRO A 579 31.81 -44.11 7.33
N ASN A 580 30.53 -44.40 7.13
CA ASN A 580 29.91 -45.60 7.69
C ASN A 580 30.56 -46.86 7.10
N ALA A 581 30.19 -48.04 7.61
CA ALA A 581 30.76 -49.31 7.15
C ALA A 581 30.53 -49.60 5.64
N GLN A 582 29.64 -48.84 4.99
CA GLN A 582 29.29 -48.91 3.57
C GLN A 582 30.00 -47.82 2.73
N GLY A 583 30.81 -46.97 3.36
CA GLY A 583 31.50 -45.87 2.70
C GLY A 583 30.65 -44.61 2.49
N GLU A 584 29.45 -44.54 3.08
CA GLU A 584 28.55 -43.39 2.96
C GLU A 584 28.79 -42.39 4.10
N ILE A 585 28.65 -41.11 3.77
CA ILE A 585 28.62 -40.00 4.72
C ILE A 585 27.14 -39.65 4.94
N LEU A 586 26.64 -39.89 6.15
CA LEU A 586 25.26 -39.58 6.52
C LEU A 586 25.17 -38.14 7.04
N ASP A 587 24.08 -37.45 6.70
CA ASP A 587 23.76 -36.14 7.24
C ASP A 587 23.77 -36.16 8.78
N ARG A 588 24.50 -35.22 9.38
CA ARG A 588 24.53 -35.02 10.83
C ARG A 588 23.68 -33.83 11.22
N ILE A 589 22.95 -33.96 12.32
CA ILE A 589 22.09 -32.91 12.85
C ILE A 589 22.54 -32.64 14.29
N ALA A 590 22.88 -31.38 14.58
CA ALA A 590 23.02 -30.88 15.94
C ALA A 590 21.82 -29.98 16.24
N LYS A 591 21.22 -30.14 17.42
CA LYS A 591 20.18 -29.24 17.91
C LYS A 591 20.80 -28.28 18.91
N VAL A 592 20.56 -27.00 18.74
CA VAL A 592 20.95 -25.98 19.71
C VAL A 592 19.70 -25.59 20.48
N LYS A 593 19.69 -25.90 21.76
CA LYS A 593 18.66 -25.48 22.70
C LYS A 593 19.00 -24.08 23.21
N ILE A 594 18.01 -23.21 23.22
CA ILE A 594 18.14 -21.83 23.69
C ILE A 594 17.16 -21.67 24.86
N ASN A 595 17.69 -21.37 26.05
CA ASN A 595 16.89 -20.97 27.20
C ASN A 595 17.08 -19.46 27.39
N THR A 596 15.99 -18.73 27.63
CA THR A 596 15.96 -17.27 27.80
C THR A 596 15.21 -16.90 29.06
#